data_AF-A0A2G9RUG5-F1
#
_entry.id   AF-A0A2G9RUG5-F1
#
_cell.length_a   1.000
_cell.length_b   1.000
_cell.length_c   1.000
_cell.angle_alpha   90.00
_cell.angle_beta   90.00
_cell.angle_gamma   90.00
#
_symmetry.space_group_name_H-M   'P 1'
#
loop_
_entity.id
_entity.type
_entity.pdbx_description
1 polymer ?
#
loop_
_entity_poly.entity_id
_entity_poly.type
_entity_poly.pdbx_seq_one_letter_code
_entity_poly.pdbx_strand_id
1 'polypeptide(L)'
;MADLKEGICMNKFWFNHEQCCWDSNFATFDERDKCPQWNTWADLIIGQAEGPGSYIMNYIMYIFWALSFAFLAVCLVKVFAPYACGSGIPEIKTILSGFIIRGYLGKWTLMIKTVTLVLAVASGLSLGKEGPLVHVACCCGNIFSYLFPKYSTNEAKKREVSLAYTYKLQNGCI
;
A
#
# COMPACT_ATOMS: atom_id res chain seq x y z
N MET A 1 -0.14 6.60 -8.32
CA MET A 1 -0.97 7.17 -7.22
C MET A 1 -0.13 7.91 -6.18
N ALA A 2 1.17 7.60 -6.01
CA ALA A 2 2.06 8.43 -5.20
C ALA A 2 2.27 9.83 -5.82
N ASP A 3 2.14 9.89 -7.15
CA ASP A 3 2.39 11.04 -8.04
C ASP A 3 1.36 12.17 -7.86
N LEU A 4 0.21 11.87 -7.22
CA LEU A 4 -0.81 12.86 -6.86
C LEU A 4 -0.27 13.93 -5.90
N LYS A 5 0.79 13.62 -5.16
CA LYS A 5 1.43 14.59 -4.24
C LYS A 5 2.25 15.64 -4.97
N GLU A 6 2.68 15.34 -6.19
CA GLU A 6 3.56 16.20 -6.99
C GLU A 6 2.73 17.05 -7.95
N GLY A 7 1.63 16.52 -8.47
CA GLY A 7 0.72 17.27 -9.34
C GLY A 7 -0.49 16.46 -9.76
N ILE A 8 -1.27 17.04 -10.66
CA ILE A 8 -2.46 16.41 -11.26
C ILE A 8 -2.50 16.63 -12.76
N CYS A 9 -3.15 15.70 -13.45
CA CYS A 9 -3.46 15.79 -14.87
C CYS A 9 -4.80 16.51 -15.08
N MET A 10 -4.85 17.53 -15.95
CA MET A 10 -6.06 18.34 -16.18
C MET A 10 -7.25 17.53 -16.73
N ASN A 11 -7.01 16.54 -17.59
CA ASN A 11 -8.09 15.77 -18.22
C ASN A 11 -8.69 14.71 -17.29
N LYS A 12 -7.86 14.02 -16.47
CA LYS A 12 -8.31 13.05 -15.47
C LYS A 12 -7.37 13.00 -14.27
N PHE A 13 -7.90 13.34 -13.09
CA PHE A 13 -7.13 13.45 -11.84
C PHE A 13 -6.49 12.13 -11.34
N TRP A 14 -6.96 10.97 -11.81
CA TRP A 14 -6.52 9.65 -11.31
C TRP A 14 -5.29 9.08 -12.04
N PHE A 15 -4.90 9.67 -13.17
CA PHE A 15 -3.76 9.16 -13.94
C PHE A 15 -2.42 9.54 -13.31
N ASN A 16 -1.48 8.60 -13.35
CA ASN A 16 -0.08 8.86 -13.03
C ASN A 16 0.53 9.84 -14.07
N HIS A 17 1.59 10.57 -13.69
CA HIS A 17 2.42 11.39 -14.57
C HIS A 17 2.73 10.67 -15.90
N GLU A 18 3.26 9.44 -15.83
CA GLU A 18 3.59 8.66 -17.03
C GLU A 18 2.37 8.35 -17.90
N GLN A 19 1.21 8.10 -17.29
CA GLN A 19 -0.03 7.82 -18.02
C GLN A 19 -0.65 9.09 -18.61
N CYS A 20 -0.48 10.23 -17.94
CA CYS A 20 -0.90 11.54 -18.44
C CYS A 20 -0.08 11.98 -19.66
N CYS A 21 1.21 11.61 -19.69
CA CYS A 21 2.14 11.93 -20.79
C CYS A 21 2.16 10.90 -21.94
N TRP A 22 1.44 9.78 -21.81
CA TRP A 22 1.51 8.68 -22.78
C TRP A 22 0.91 9.03 -24.16
N ASP A 23 -0.08 9.92 -24.20
CA ASP A 23 -0.88 10.23 -25.41
C ASP A 23 -0.36 11.45 -26.21
N SER A 24 0.65 12.17 -25.70
CA SER A 24 1.17 13.36 -26.38
C SER A 24 2.09 12.97 -27.54
N ASN A 25 1.65 13.25 -28.76
CA ASN A 25 2.38 13.11 -30.04
C ASN A 25 3.71 13.90 -30.15
N PHE A 26 4.14 14.59 -29.09
CA PHE A 26 5.29 15.50 -29.05
C PHE A 26 6.42 15.05 -28.10
N ALA A 27 6.36 13.84 -27.54
CA ALA A 27 7.37 13.35 -26.60
C ALA A 27 8.65 12.89 -27.32
N THR A 28 9.50 13.84 -27.72
CA THR A 28 10.93 13.59 -27.94
C THR A 28 11.54 13.12 -26.60
N PHE A 29 12.46 12.14 -26.64
CA PHE A 29 13.04 11.50 -25.43
C PHE A 29 13.62 12.49 -24.40
N ASP A 30 14.00 13.70 -24.85
CA ASP A 30 14.58 14.79 -24.07
C ASP A 30 13.55 15.67 -23.30
N GLU A 31 12.26 15.64 -23.66
CA GLU A 31 11.22 16.54 -23.09
C GLU A 31 10.10 15.79 -22.34
N ARG A 32 10.34 14.55 -21.91
CA ARG A 32 9.36 13.78 -21.12
C ARG A 32 9.00 14.41 -19.76
N ASP A 33 9.83 15.30 -19.23
CA ASP A 33 9.59 15.98 -17.95
C ASP A 33 8.70 17.24 -18.08
N LYS A 34 8.44 17.73 -19.31
CA LYS A 34 7.67 18.96 -19.57
C LYS A 34 6.37 18.66 -20.31
N CYS A 35 5.52 17.83 -19.72
CA CYS A 35 4.20 17.58 -20.27
C CYS A 35 3.28 18.79 -20.04
N PRO A 36 2.70 19.43 -21.08
CA PRO A 36 1.81 20.59 -20.92
C PRO A 36 0.46 20.23 -20.28
N GLN A 37 0.19 18.94 -20.04
CA GLN A 37 -1.02 18.44 -19.40
C GLN A 37 -0.84 18.17 -17.91
N TRP A 38 0.41 18.14 -17.43
CA TRP A 38 0.74 17.89 -16.04
C TRP A 38 1.04 19.20 -15.32
N ASN A 39 0.21 19.53 -14.33
CA ASN A 39 0.38 20.74 -13.55
C ASN A 39 0.76 20.39 -12.11
N THR A 40 1.84 21.02 -11.63
CA THR A 40 2.24 20.91 -10.23
C THR A 40 1.31 21.71 -9.34
N TRP A 41 1.26 21.39 -8.05
CA TRP A 41 0.41 22.09 -7.09
C TRP A 41 0.71 23.59 -7.01
N ALA A 42 1.98 23.98 -7.14
CA ALA A 42 2.33 25.41 -7.16
C ALA A 42 1.80 26.14 -8.39
N ASP A 43 1.82 25.50 -9.56
CA ASP A 43 1.34 26.10 -10.81
C ASP A 43 -0.18 26.31 -10.79
N LEU A 44 -0.92 25.35 -10.22
CA LEU A 44 -2.37 25.42 -10.02
C LEU A 44 -2.82 26.48 -9.01
N ILE A 45 -2.06 26.70 -7.93
CA ILE A 45 -2.48 27.57 -6.83
C ILE A 45 -2.02 29.03 -7.03
N ILE A 46 -0.83 29.24 -7.62
CA ILE A 46 -0.20 30.56 -7.69
C ILE A 46 -0.23 31.13 -9.11
N GLY A 47 -0.37 30.29 -10.16
CA GLY A 47 -0.34 30.74 -11.55
C GLY A 47 1.01 31.37 -11.97
N GLN A 48 2.06 31.11 -11.19
CA GLN A 48 3.44 31.55 -11.43
C GLN A 48 4.36 30.34 -11.24
N ALA A 49 4.91 29.84 -12.35
CA ALA A 49 5.82 28.70 -12.35
C ALA A 49 7.23 29.05 -11.81
N GLU A 50 7.61 30.34 -11.83
CA GLU A 50 8.99 30.77 -11.60
C GLU A 50 9.13 31.63 -10.34
N GLY A 51 9.66 31.03 -9.27
CA GLY A 51 10.02 31.74 -8.04
C GLY A 51 10.36 30.82 -6.87
N PRO A 52 11.14 31.30 -5.88
CA PRO A 52 11.50 30.50 -4.70
C PRO A 52 10.27 30.05 -3.88
N GLY A 53 9.18 30.83 -3.95
CA GLY A 53 7.92 30.49 -3.29
C GLY A 53 7.23 29.24 -3.86
N SER A 54 7.37 28.97 -5.16
CA SER A 54 6.77 27.80 -5.82
C SER A 54 7.33 26.48 -5.27
N TYR A 55 8.66 26.41 -5.09
CA TYR A 55 9.33 25.23 -4.51
C TYR A 55 8.89 24.97 -3.07
N ILE A 56 8.84 26.02 -2.24
CA ILE A 56 8.43 25.92 -0.84
C ILE A 56 6.99 25.42 -0.75
N MET A 57 6.09 25.94 -1.58
CA MET A 57 4.68 25.54 -1.57
C MET A 57 4.46 24.13 -2.08
N ASN A 58 5.13 23.71 -3.16
CA ASN A 58 5.10 22.32 -3.60
C ASN A 58 5.54 21.36 -2.48
N TYR A 59 6.59 21.71 -1.74
CA TYR A 59 7.07 20.90 -0.62
C TYR A 59 6.07 20.84 0.54
N ILE A 60 5.45 21.96 0.90
CA ILE A 60 4.40 22.01 1.94
C ILE A 60 3.19 21.16 1.53
N MET A 61 2.73 21.27 0.29
CA MET A 61 1.61 20.49 -0.23
C MET A 61 1.93 19.00 -0.27
N TYR A 62 3.15 18.64 -0.66
CA TYR A 62 3.63 17.25 -0.62
C TYR A 62 3.54 16.67 0.79
N ILE A 63 4.04 17.40 1.80
CA ILE A 63 3.99 16.97 3.21
C ILE A 63 2.54 16.87 3.69
N PHE A 64 1.70 17.85 3.37
CA PHE A 64 0.30 17.87 3.78
C PHE A 64 -0.46 16.65 3.26
N TRP A 65 -0.31 16.31 1.98
CA TRP A 65 -0.94 15.12 1.38
C TRP A 65 -0.35 13.82 1.94
N ALA A 66 0.97 13.74 2.14
CA ALA A 66 1.61 12.57 2.75
C ALA A 66 1.09 12.30 4.17
N LEU A 67 1.01 13.35 5.01
CA LEU A 67 0.49 13.25 6.38
C LEU A 67 -0.99 12.90 6.39
N SER A 68 -1.79 13.47 5.50
CA SER A 68 -3.23 13.18 5.42
C SER A 68 -3.49 11.70 5.07
N PHE A 69 -2.74 11.13 4.11
CA PHE A 69 -2.84 9.71 3.78
C PHE A 69 -2.34 8.80 4.89
N ALA A 70 -1.23 9.16 5.54
CA ALA A 70 -0.72 8.41 6.69
C ALA A 70 -1.71 8.42 7.87
N PHE A 71 -2.29 9.59 8.17
CA PHE A 71 -3.29 9.75 9.22
C PHE A 71 -4.54 8.91 8.93
N LEU A 72 -5.06 9.00 7.69
CA LEU A 72 -6.22 8.20 7.27
C LEU A 72 -5.95 6.70 7.40
N ALA A 73 -4.76 6.24 6.97
CA ALA A 73 -4.35 4.84 7.09
C ALA A 73 -4.32 4.38 8.56
N VAL A 74 -3.72 5.19 9.46
CA VAL A 74 -3.65 4.86 10.89
C VAL A 74 -5.04 4.89 11.54
N CYS A 75 -5.86 5.89 11.25
CA CYS A 75 -7.23 5.97 11.75
C CYS A 75 -8.05 4.75 11.32
N LEU A 76 -7.95 4.33 10.06
CA LEU A 76 -8.66 3.16 9.54
C LEU A 76 -8.24 1.88 10.28
N VAL A 77 -6.94 1.65 10.49
CA VAL A 77 -6.47 0.50 11.26
C VAL A 77 -6.96 0.54 12.71
N LYS A 78 -6.84 1.70 13.37
CA LYS A 78 -7.24 1.87 14.78
C LYS A 78 -8.74 1.66 15.00
N VAL A 79 -9.57 2.08 14.06
CA VAL A 79 -11.04 1.95 14.16
C VAL A 79 -11.49 0.53 13.88
N PHE A 80 -10.95 -0.13 12.85
CA PHE A 80 -11.48 -1.42 12.41
C PHE A 80 -10.76 -2.65 12.96
N ALA A 81 -9.45 -2.57 13.22
CA ALA A 81 -8.64 -3.72 13.65
C ALA A 81 -7.39 -3.29 14.44
N PRO A 82 -7.54 -2.80 15.69
CA PRO A 82 -6.40 -2.39 16.51
C PRO A 82 -5.41 -3.55 16.78
N TYR A 83 -5.89 -4.80 16.76
CA TYR A 83 -5.08 -6.01 16.93
C TYR A 83 -4.20 -6.35 15.73
N ALA A 84 -4.43 -5.74 14.56
CA ALA A 84 -3.64 -5.97 13.35
C ALA A 84 -2.48 -4.98 13.18
N CYS A 85 -2.21 -4.15 14.21
CA CYS A 85 -1.07 -3.24 14.21
C CYS A 85 0.25 -4.00 14.16
N GLY A 86 1.08 -3.73 13.14
CA GLY A 86 2.43 -4.29 13.02
C GLY A 86 2.60 -5.33 11.91
N SER A 87 3.79 -5.91 11.87
CA SER A 87 4.22 -6.87 10.85
C SER A 87 3.32 -8.09 10.80
N GLY A 88 3.02 -8.66 11.97
CA GLY A 88 2.17 -9.80 12.12
C GLY A 88 2.87 -11.16 12.09
N ILE A 89 4.19 -11.17 11.86
CA ILE A 89 5.05 -12.36 11.87
C ILE A 89 5.07 -13.05 13.23
N PRO A 90 5.29 -12.36 14.38
CA PRO A 90 5.36 -13.06 15.66
C PRO A 90 4.04 -13.75 16.01
N GLU A 91 2.91 -13.14 15.68
CA GLU A 91 1.57 -13.68 15.88
C GLU A 91 1.33 -14.91 15.00
N ILE A 92 1.72 -14.87 13.72
CA ILE A 92 1.66 -16.05 12.83
C ILE A 92 2.51 -17.18 13.41
N LYS A 93 3.72 -16.87 13.92
CA LYS A 93 4.59 -17.86 14.55
C LYS A 93 3.92 -18.52 15.77
N THR A 94 3.23 -17.74 16.61
CA THR A 94 2.46 -18.30 17.75
C THR A 94 1.30 -19.19 17.32
N ILE A 95 0.62 -18.84 16.22
CA ILE A 95 -0.47 -19.65 15.65
C ILE A 95 0.06 -20.99 15.13
N LEU A 96 1.23 -20.97 14.50
CA LEU A 96 1.92 -22.16 14.01
C LEU A 96 2.41 -23.06 15.15
N SER A 97 2.86 -22.47 16.27
CA SER A 97 3.22 -23.20 17.50
C SER A 97 2.03 -23.85 18.21
N GLY A 98 0.80 -23.55 17.80
CA GLY A 98 -0.39 -24.22 18.29
C GLY A 98 -1.42 -23.33 18.97
N PHE A 99 -1.10 -22.05 19.18
CA PHE A 99 -1.95 -21.12 19.90
C PHE A 99 -2.89 -20.37 18.94
N ILE A 100 -4.17 -20.76 18.91
CA ILE A 100 -5.14 -20.18 17.97
C ILE A 100 -5.69 -18.86 18.51
N ILE A 101 -5.28 -17.75 17.91
CA ILE A 101 -5.83 -16.41 18.19
C ILE A 101 -7.04 -16.17 17.27
N ARG A 102 -8.25 -16.19 17.84
CA ARG A 102 -9.49 -15.93 17.10
C ARG A 102 -9.53 -14.47 16.61
N GLY A 103 -9.90 -14.27 15.35
CA GLY A 103 -10.04 -12.93 14.75
C GLY A 103 -8.79 -12.37 14.06
N TYR A 104 -7.62 -13.00 14.24
CA TYR A 104 -6.37 -12.55 13.60
C TYR A 104 -6.33 -12.85 12.09
N LEU A 105 -6.65 -14.08 11.70
CA LEU A 105 -6.77 -14.56 10.30
C LEU A 105 -8.13 -14.24 9.64
N GLY A 106 -8.78 -13.16 10.07
CA GLY A 106 -10.11 -12.78 9.59
C GLY A 106 -10.10 -12.21 8.17
N LYS A 107 -11.20 -12.42 7.43
CA LYS A 107 -11.42 -11.74 6.13
C LYS A 107 -11.40 -10.22 6.26
N TRP A 108 -11.88 -9.68 7.39
CA TRP A 108 -11.96 -8.24 7.63
C TRP A 108 -10.57 -7.62 7.85
N THR A 109 -9.71 -8.28 8.63
CA THR A 109 -8.33 -7.83 8.89
C THR A 109 -7.50 -7.84 7.61
N LEU A 110 -7.70 -8.83 6.72
CA LEU A 110 -7.07 -8.87 5.40
C LEU A 110 -7.47 -7.67 4.52
N MET A 111 -8.76 -7.35 4.45
CA MET A 111 -9.25 -6.21 3.67
C MET A 111 -8.66 -4.89 4.19
N ILE A 112 -8.63 -4.69 5.50
CA ILE A 112 -8.05 -3.48 6.11
C ILE A 112 -6.55 -3.39 5.85
N LYS A 113 -5.82 -4.50 6.00
CA LYS A 113 -4.36 -4.53 5.85
C LYS A 113 -3.93 -4.24 4.41
N THR A 114 -4.66 -4.74 3.43
CA THR A 114 -4.41 -4.44 2.00
C THR A 114 -4.65 -2.96 1.68
N VAL A 115 -5.78 -2.38 2.10
CA VAL A 115 -6.09 -0.96 1.89
C VAL A 115 -5.07 -0.05 2.60
N THR A 116 -4.73 -0.37 3.85
CA THR A 116 -3.75 0.40 4.64
C THR A 116 -2.36 0.34 3.99
N LEU A 117 -1.94 -0.82 3.49
CA LEU A 117 -0.64 -0.96 2.82
C LEU A 117 -0.57 -0.08 1.57
N VAL A 118 -1.64 -0.03 0.76
CA VAL A 118 -1.70 0.84 -0.42
C VAL A 118 -1.61 2.31 -0.02
N LEU A 119 -2.35 2.73 1.02
CA LEU A 119 -2.28 4.11 1.53
C LEU A 119 -0.91 4.47 2.10
N ALA A 120 -0.25 3.52 2.79
CA ALA A 120 1.09 3.72 3.33
C ALA A 120 2.13 3.88 2.22
N VAL A 121 2.06 3.06 1.16
CA VAL A 121 2.91 3.20 -0.03
C VAL A 121 2.62 4.53 -0.73
N ALA A 122 1.36 4.91 -0.90
CA ALA A 122 0.99 6.20 -1.45
C ALA A 122 1.53 7.37 -0.61
N SER A 123 1.55 7.25 0.72
CA SER A 123 2.15 8.23 1.63
C SER A 123 3.69 8.30 1.58
N GLY A 124 4.35 7.40 0.84
CA GLY A 124 5.81 7.44 0.64
C GLY A 124 6.60 6.98 1.88
N LEU A 125 5.93 6.30 2.81
CA LEU A 125 6.58 5.73 3.97
C LEU A 125 7.43 4.53 3.54
N SER A 126 8.73 4.57 3.87
CA SER A 126 9.63 3.44 3.69
C SER A 126 9.36 2.38 4.77
N LEU A 127 8.30 1.60 4.56
CA LEU A 127 7.92 0.47 5.41
C LEU A 127 8.35 -0.84 4.73
N GLY A 128 8.92 -1.76 5.52
CA GLY A 128 9.26 -3.09 5.05
C GLY A 128 8.01 -3.85 4.59
N LYS A 129 7.90 -4.09 3.28
CA LYS A 129 6.77 -4.80 2.63
C LYS A 129 6.70 -6.30 2.96
N GLU A 130 7.81 -6.89 3.40
CA GLU A 130 7.93 -8.33 3.61
C GLU A 130 6.99 -8.86 4.70
N GLY A 131 6.90 -8.15 5.84
CA GLY A 131 6.05 -8.56 6.96
C GLY A 131 4.55 -8.60 6.63
N PRO A 132 3.98 -7.50 6.09
CA PRO A 132 2.59 -7.47 5.68
C PRO A 132 2.23 -8.48 4.58
N LEU A 133 3.14 -8.72 3.63
CA LEU A 133 2.90 -9.62 2.50
C LEU A 133 2.75 -11.08 2.96
N VAL A 134 3.58 -11.53 3.90
CA VAL A 134 3.47 -12.85 4.53
C VAL A 134 2.11 -13.03 5.21
N HIS A 135 1.65 -12.02 5.95
CA HIS A 135 0.37 -12.09 6.64
C HIS A 135 -0.81 -12.16 5.66
N VAL A 136 -0.78 -11.38 4.57
CA VAL A 136 -1.80 -11.42 3.53
C VAL A 136 -1.85 -12.80 2.86
N ALA A 137 -0.70 -13.39 2.53
CA ALA A 137 -0.63 -14.75 1.97
C ALA A 137 -1.22 -15.82 2.90
N CYS A 138 -0.90 -15.74 4.21
CA CYS A 138 -1.42 -16.66 5.22
C CYS A 138 -2.95 -16.55 5.37
N CYS A 139 -3.48 -15.32 5.42
CA CYS A 139 -4.92 -15.07 5.46
C CYS A 139 -5.64 -15.54 4.20
N CYS A 140 -5.08 -15.32 3.00
CA CYS A 140 -5.61 -15.87 1.75
C CYS A 140 -5.67 -17.41 1.78
N GLY A 141 -4.59 -18.06 2.24
CA GLY A 141 -4.54 -19.52 2.41
C GLY A 141 -5.58 -20.05 3.40
N ASN A 142 -5.84 -19.32 4.49
CA ASN A 142 -6.90 -19.65 5.43
C ASN A 142 -8.30 -19.57 4.79
N ILE A 143 -8.60 -18.48 4.07
CA ILE A 143 -9.88 -18.31 3.35
C ILE A 143 -10.07 -19.42 2.30
N PHE A 144 -9.03 -19.73 1.54
CA PHE A 144 -9.07 -20.79 0.53
C PHE A 144 -9.29 -22.17 1.16
N SER A 145 -8.72 -22.43 2.33
CA SER A 145 -8.93 -23.67 3.09
C SER A 145 -10.37 -23.84 3.58
N TYR A 146 -11.12 -22.75 3.78
CA TYR A 146 -12.55 -22.80 4.07
C TYR A 146 -13.41 -23.12 2.85
N LEU A 147 -12.93 -22.83 1.64
CA LEU A 147 -13.64 -23.09 0.39
C LEU A 147 -13.66 -24.58 0.02
N PHE A 148 -12.70 -25.34 0.55
CA PHE A 148 -12.62 -26.80 0.38
C PHE A 148 -12.90 -27.52 1.70
N PRO A 149 -14.08 -28.16 1.87
CA PRO A 149 -14.43 -28.87 3.11
C PRO A 149 -13.47 -30.02 3.47
N LYS A 150 -12.69 -30.52 2.49
CA LYS A 150 -11.62 -31.51 2.69
C LYS A 150 -10.43 -30.98 3.48
N TYR A 151 -10.17 -29.67 3.45
CA TYR A 151 -9.08 -29.00 4.17
C TYR A 151 -9.57 -28.17 5.36
N SER A 152 -10.86 -27.81 5.40
CA SER A 152 -11.43 -26.98 6.47
C SER A 152 -11.42 -27.67 7.84
N THR A 153 -11.40 -29.00 7.89
CA THR A 153 -11.49 -29.81 9.12
C THR A 153 -10.13 -30.22 9.69
N ASN A 154 -9.05 -30.08 8.93
CA ASN A 154 -7.72 -30.51 9.34
C ASN A 154 -6.80 -29.30 9.61
N GLU A 155 -6.82 -28.84 10.87
CA GLU A 155 -6.03 -27.70 11.33
C GLU A 155 -4.51 -27.92 11.17
N ALA A 156 -4.03 -29.16 11.23
CA ALA A 156 -2.62 -29.48 10.97
C ALA A 156 -2.23 -29.14 9.53
N LYS A 157 -3.10 -29.47 8.57
CA LYS A 157 -2.83 -29.23 7.15
C LYS A 157 -2.95 -27.75 6.77
N LYS A 158 -3.84 -27.00 7.44
CA LYS A 158 -3.88 -25.53 7.34
C LYS A 158 -2.59 -24.87 7.84
N ARG A 159 -2.02 -25.39 8.93
CA ARG A 159 -0.74 -24.93 9.47
C ARG A 159 0.43 -25.27 8.54
N GLU A 160 0.46 -26.45 7.93
CA GLU A 160 1.46 -26.81 6.91
C GLU A 160 1.45 -25.85 5.72
N VAL A 161 0.27 -25.52 5.20
CA VAL A 161 0.11 -24.56 4.10
C VAL A 161 0.62 -23.18 4.52
N SER A 162 0.27 -22.72 5.73
CA SER A 162 0.73 -21.44 6.27
C SER A 162 2.26 -21.41 6.50
N LEU A 163 2.84 -22.50 7.02
CA LEU A 163 4.28 -22.69 7.19
C LEU A 163 4.99 -22.56 5.84
N ALA A 164 4.49 -23.22 4.80
CA ALA A 164 5.11 -23.20 3.47
C ALA A 164 5.28 -21.77 2.92
N TYR A 165 4.29 -20.88 3.12
CA TYR A 165 4.41 -19.48 2.72
C TYR A 165 5.43 -18.71 3.57
N THR A 166 5.44 -18.95 4.88
CA THR A 166 6.33 -18.26 5.82
C THR A 166 7.80 -18.64 5.58
N TYR A 167 8.10 -19.93 5.39
CA TYR A 167 9.46 -20.43 5.14
C TYR A 167 10.01 -20.01 3.77
N LYS A 168 9.17 -19.96 2.73
CA LYS A 168 9.61 -19.59 1.39
C LYS A 168 10.03 -18.13 1.29
N LEU A 169 9.41 -17.24 2.09
CA LEU A 169 9.76 -15.83 2.15
C LEU A 169 10.97 -15.56 3.06
N GLN A 170 11.12 -16.27 4.18
CA GLN A 170 12.32 -16.15 5.02
C GLN A 170 13.60 -16.66 4.34
N ASN A 171 13.50 -17.71 3.52
CA ASN A 171 14.64 -18.29 2.80
C ASN A 171 14.82 -17.74 1.37
N GLY A 172 13.85 -16.95 0.87
CA GLY A 172 13.88 -16.33 -0.45
C GLY A 172 14.35 -14.87 -0.46
N CYS A 173 14.64 -14.30 0.72
CA CYS A 173 15.22 -12.97 0.87
C CYS A 173 16.70 -13.13 1.28
N ILE A 174 17.53 -13.54 0.32
CA ILE A 174 18.98 -13.27 0.27
C ILE A 174 19.20 -12.41 -0.96
#